data_AF-H1VSB4-F1
#
_entry.id   AF-H1VSB4-F1
#
_cell.length_a   1.000
_cell.length_b   1.000
_cell.length_c   1.000
_cell.angle_alpha   90.00
_cell.angle_beta   90.00
_cell.angle_gamma   90.00
#
_symmetry.space_group_name_H-M   'P 1'
#
loop_
_entity.id
_entity.type
_entity.pdbx_description
1 polymer ?
#
loop_
_entity_poly.entity_id
_entity_poly.type
_entity_poly.pdbx_seq_one_letter_code
_entity_poly.pdbx_strand_id
1 'polypeptide(L)'
;QLPNPLMFRLVNQKNGNAVYAGIREFSAEEGEIALGPDMLPDSLPETQPRVTVHAKQLPKGIYVRLRPLEAGYDPDNWKSLLERQLRESYTTLTKDTVLAVRGVKGEHFKFLVDKFLPEGDGICVVDTDLEVDIEALNEEQARETLRQIMAKAQPGTANGSSRGGELDIWKPVAGQVLPGEYVDYELPSWDRTRPLTITLSEMSSPDAVDLLISPKSTRQRAKPRDSEHVFGSFTPAEDGTNSITIQPTNVELENAEMLLISVYGHPLTASLDGTAPLSFRLSAKAALEGVSQGMPVDLANGVTRSSDEEQCKNCLQWVPKRTMVLHQNFCLRNNTVCPKCKHVFKKGSPEWHAHWHCEYDDAFGDSPASKAKHDNIRHSECQCPACDFTAPSLVELALHRTSVCPGKLILCQFCHLEVPQEGDPLNPSAETILSGLTAHELADGARTTDCHLCSKIVRMRDMTAHMKHHELDKVSRPKPDICRNANC
;
A
#
# COMPACT_ATOMS: atom_id res chain seq x y z
N GLN A 1 -27.15 -25.11 -29.64
CA GLN A 1 -26.26 -24.22 -28.86
C GLN A 1 -25.08 -25.05 -28.39
N LEU A 2 -23.84 -24.60 -28.61
CA LEU A 2 -22.68 -25.25 -28.00
C LEU A 2 -22.74 -25.02 -26.48
N PRO A 3 -22.41 -26.03 -25.65
CA PRO A 3 -22.38 -25.85 -24.21
C PRO A 3 -21.32 -24.79 -23.85
N ASN A 4 -21.72 -23.80 -23.06
CA ASN A 4 -20.86 -22.76 -22.53
C ASN A 4 -20.70 -23.01 -21.02
N PRO A 5 -19.47 -23.14 -20.48
CA PRO A 5 -18.17 -23.08 -21.14
C PRO A 5 -17.78 -24.36 -21.91
N LEU A 6 -16.95 -24.18 -22.95
CA LEU A 6 -16.34 -25.29 -23.69
C LEU A 6 -15.12 -25.83 -22.92
N MET A 7 -15.18 -27.11 -22.56
CA MET A 7 -14.17 -27.79 -21.76
C MET A 7 -13.59 -28.99 -22.51
N PHE A 8 -12.28 -29.16 -22.39
CA PHE A 8 -11.53 -30.23 -23.05
C PHE A 8 -10.67 -30.98 -22.07
N ARG A 9 -10.59 -32.29 -22.27
CA ARG A 9 -9.63 -33.18 -21.63
C ARG A 9 -8.44 -33.32 -22.57
N LEU A 10 -7.31 -32.79 -22.14
CA LEU A 10 -6.02 -32.90 -22.80
C LEU A 10 -5.32 -34.13 -22.25
N VAL A 11 -4.97 -35.09 -23.10
CA VAL A 11 -4.24 -36.30 -22.70
C VAL A 11 -2.89 -36.33 -23.41
N ASN A 12 -1.82 -36.36 -22.62
CA ASN A 12 -0.48 -36.54 -23.15
C ASN A 12 -0.24 -38.03 -23.44
N GLN A 13 0.01 -38.36 -24.72
CA GLN A 13 0.19 -39.75 -25.13
C GLN A 13 1.47 -40.40 -24.59
N LYS A 14 2.49 -39.62 -24.20
CA LYS A 14 3.78 -40.16 -23.72
C LYS A 14 3.71 -40.66 -22.27
N ASN A 15 3.02 -39.95 -21.39
CA ASN A 15 2.96 -40.26 -19.95
C ASN A 15 1.56 -40.65 -19.46
N GLY A 16 0.53 -40.53 -20.31
CA GLY A 16 -0.86 -40.83 -19.94
C GLY A 16 -1.51 -39.80 -19.03
N ASN A 17 -0.80 -38.71 -18.68
CA ASN A 17 -1.35 -37.66 -17.83
C ASN A 17 -2.49 -36.94 -18.56
N ALA A 18 -3.58 -36.69 -17.85
CA ALA A 18 -4.73 -36.01 -18.36
C ALA A 18 -5.01 -34.74 -17.53
N VAL A 19 -5.25 -33.62 -18.20
CA VAL A 19 -5.61 -32.34 -17.58
C VAL A 19 -6.85 -31.80 -18.27
N TYR A 20 -7.71 -31.15 -17.50
CA TYR A 20 -8.86 -30.43 -18.02
C TYR A 20 -8.54 -28.95 -18.20
N ALA A 21 -8.85 -28.43 -19.37
CA ALA A 21 -8.66 -27.03 -19.72
C ALA A 21 -9.90 -26.48 -20.43
N GLY A 22 -10.17 -25.20 -20.21
CA GLY A 22 -11.11 -24.44 -21.03
C GLY A 22 -10.41 -23.70 -22.16
N ILE A 23 -11.21 -23.20 -23.09
CA ILE A 23 -10.73 -22.40 -24.21
C ILE A 23 -10.80 -20.92 -23.87
N ARG A 24 -9.71 -20.20 -24.16
CA ARG A 24 -9.66 -18.74 -24.14
C ARG A 24 -10.03 -18.15 -25.51
N GLU A 25 -9.38 -18.61 -26.57
CA GLU A 25 -9.59 -18.15 -27.94
C GLU A 25 -9.21 -19.21 -28.98
N PHE A 26 -9.68 -19.04 -30.22
CA PHE A 26 -9.38 -19.90 -31.37
C PHE A 26 -8.47 -19.13 -32.36
N SER A 27 -7.22 -18.90 -31.96
CA SER A 27 -6.24 -18.11 -32.73
C SER A 27 -5.01 -18.90 -33.19
N ALA A 28 -4.84 -20.14 -32.72
CA ALA A 28 -3.70 -20.99 -33.06
C ALA A 28 -3.74 -21.48 -34.51
N GLU A 29 -2.56 -21.78 -35.08
CA GLU A 29 -2.42 -22.36 -36.42
C GLU A 29 -3.06 -23.76 -36.51
N GLU A 30 -3.38 -24.18 -37.73
CA GLU A 30 -4.05 -25.46 -37.96
C GLU A 30 -3.18 -26.64 -37.50
N GLY A 31 -3.73 -27.45 -36.60
CA GLY A 31 -3.03 -28.61 -36.04
C GLY A 31 -2.19 -28.30 -34.81
N GLU A 32 -2.16 -27.05 -34.34
CA GLU A 32 -1.42 -26.63 -33.15
C GLU A 32 -2.36 -26.24 -31.99
N ILE A 33 -1.86 -26.37 -30.76
CA ILE A 33 -2.52 -25.88 -29.54
C ILE A 33 -1.53 -25.06 -28.72
N ALA A 34 -1.94 -23.88 -28.28
CA ALA A 34 -1.19 -23.08 -27.32
C ALA A 34 -1.70 -23.40 -25.90
N LEU A 35 -0.78 -23.71 -24.98
CA LEU A 35 -1.08 -23.96 -23.57
C LEU A 35 -0.53 -22.82 -22.72
N GLY A 36 -1.21 -22.51 -21.62
CA GLY A 36 -0.71 -21.54 -20.65
C GLY A 36 0.60 -22.01 -20.00
N PRO A 37 1.45 -21.08 -19.54
CA PRO A 37 2.75 -21.41 -18.95
C PRO A 37 2.62 -22.37 -17.75
N ASP A 38 1.56 -22.25 -16.95
CA ASP A 38 1.32 -23.10 -15.77
C ASP A 38 0.89 -24.54 -16.11
N MET A 39 0.49 -24.80 -17.36
CA MET A 39 0.06 -26.14 -17.82
C MET A 39 1.21 -26.95 -18.44
N LEU A 40 2.38 -26.32 -18.62
CA LEU A 40 3.59 -26.98 -19.07
C LEU A 40 4.43 -27.31 -17.83
N PRO A 41 4.75 -28.60 -17.57
CA PRO A 41 5.71 -28.91 -16.52
C PRO A 41 7.09 -28.32 -16.91
N ASP A 42 7.82 -27.80 -15.92
CA ASP A 42 9.18 -27.22 -16.03
C ASP A 42 10.23 -28.18 -16.67
N SER A 43 9.84 -29.42 -17.00
CA SER A 43 10.71 -30.50 -17.44
C SER A 43 10.26 -31.16 -18.75
N LEU A 44 9.91 -30.39 -19.79
CA LEU A 44 9.75 -30.94 -21.14
C LEU A 44 11.03 -30.73 -21.97
N PRO A 45 11.79 -31.79 -22.31
CA PRO A 45 12.89 -31.70 -23.26
C PRO A 45 12.35 -31.51 -24.67
N GLU A 46 12.72 -30.39 -25.33
CA GLU A 46 12.82 -30.05 -26.78
C GLU A 46 11.90 -30.72 -27.84
N THR A 47 10.88 -31.48 -27.44
CA THR A 47 10.03 -32.29 -28.33
C THR A 47 8.59 -31.95 -28.05
N GLN A 48 7.94 -31.26 -28.99
CA GLN A 48 6.51 -30.98 -28.97
C GLN A 48 5.72 -32.30 -28.74
N PRO A 49 5.13 -32.53 -27.56
CA PRO A 49 4.44 -33.77 -27.27
C PRO A 49 3.10 -33.79 -28.03
N ARG A 50 2.76 -34.93 -28.66
CA ARG A 50 1.43 -35.12 -29.24
C ARG A 50 0.40 -35.25 -28.10
N VAL A 51 -0.52 -34.30 -28.06
CA VAL A 51 -1.64 -34.26 -27.10
C VAL A 51 -2.92 -34.59 -27.86
N THR A 52 -3.73 -35.48 -27.30
CA THR A 52 -5.09 -35.73 -27.81
C THR A 52 -6.09 -34.91 -27.04
N VAL A 53 -6.95 -34.21 -27.78
CA VAL A 53 -7.97 -33.31 -27.24
C VAL A 53 -9.33 -34.00 -27.33
N HIS A 54 -9.99 -34.18 -26.19
CA HIS A 54 -11.34 -34.74 -26.13
C HIS A 54 -12.29 -33.72 -25.53
N ALA A 55 -13.38 -33.38 -26.22
CA ALA A 55 -14.43 -32.55 -25.64
C ALA A 55 -15.11 -33.33 -24.50
N LYS A 56 -15.05 -32.80 -23.27
CA LYS A 56 -15.66 -33.43 -22.10
C LYS A 56 -16.23 -32.34 -21.19
N GLN A 57 -17.53 -32.45 -20.90
CA GLN A 57 -18.21 -31.57 -19.97
C GLN A 57 -17.98 -32.06 -18.54
N LEU A 58 -17.55 -31.16 -17.66
CA LEU A 58 -17.33 -31.42 -16.24
C LEU A 58 -18.52 -30.93 -15.41
N PRO A 59 -18.80 -31.57 -14.27
CA PRO A 59 -19.79 -31.06 -13.34
C PRO A 59 -19.33 -29.73 -12.72
N LYS A 60 -20.30 -28.90 -12.36
CA LYS A 60 -20.08 -27.66 -11.61
C LYS A 60 -19.56 -27.99 -10.22
N GLY A 61 -18.47 -27.32 -9.81
CA GLY A 61 -17.87 -27.49 -8.49
C GLY A 61 -18.70 -26.83 -7.40
N ILE A 62 -18.80 -27.50 -6.27
CA ILE A 62 -19.43 -27.00 -5.03
C ILE A 62 -18.35 -26.75 -3.97
N TYR A 63 -17.33 -27.61 -3.92
CA TYR A 63 -16.24 -27.49 -2.96
C TYR A 63 -14.91 -27.93 -3.57
N VAL A 64 -13.83 -27.27 -3.17
CA VAL A 64 -12.45 -27.65 -3.46
C VAL A 64 -11.58 -27.56 -2.22
N ARG A 65 -10.73 -28.56 -2.03
CA ARG A 65 -9.67 -28.56 -1.02
C ARG A 65 -8.32 -28.30 -1.67
N LEU A 66 -7.66 -27.25 -1.24
CA LEU A 66 -6.33 -26.86 -1.69
C LEU A 66 -5.31 -27.06 -0.57
N ARG A 67 -4.11 -27.53 -0.91
CA ARG A 67 -3.00 -27.69 0.04
C ARG A 67 -1.79 -26.87 -0.39
N PRO A 68 -1.31 -25.91 0.41
CA PRO A 68 -0.14 -25.12 0.04
C PRO A 68 1.11 -26.01 0.04
N LEU A 69 1.95 -25.86 -1.00
CA LEU A 69 3.24 -26.55 -1.08
C LEU A 69 4.34 -25.84 -0.27
N GLU A 70 4.16 -24.55 0.02
CA GLU A 70 5.13 -23.70 0.72
C GLU A 70 4.59 -23.27 2.10
N ALA A 71 5.50 -23.10 3.07
CA ALA A 71 5.20 -22.53 4.39
C ALA A 71 5.25 -20.99 4.33
N GLY A 72 4.55 -20.29 5.21
CA GLY A 72 4.40 -18.81 5.15
C GLY A 72 2.94 -18.35 5.05
N TYR A 73 2.12 -19.18 5.67
CA TYR A 73 0.75 -19.51 5.43
C TYR A 73 -0.38 -18.60 6.03
N ASP A 74 -0.86 -17.47 5.50
CA ASP A 74 -1.90 -16.64 6.17
C ASP A 74 -3.34 -16.98 5.72
N PRO A 75 -4.07 -17.84 6.46
CA PRO A 75 -5.36 -18.37 6.01
C PRO A 75 -6.44 -17.30 5.83
N ASP A 76 -6.38 -16.17 6.53
CA ASP A 76 -7.43 -15.16 6.52
C ASP A 76 -7.41 -14.28 5.26
N ASN A 77 -6.23 -14.02 4.68
CA ASN A 77 -6.08 -13.16 3.50
C ASN A 77 -6.25 -13.91 2.16
N TRP A 78 -6.14 -15.24 2.15
CA TRP A 78 -5.98 -15.95 0.87
C TRP A 78 -7.23 -16.56 0.29
N LYS A 79 -8.29 -16.72 1.09
CA LYS A 79 -9.57 -17.22 0.58
C LYS A 79 -10.09 -16.35 -0.56
N SER A 80 -10.12 -15.03 -0.34
CA SER A 80 -10.52 -14.04 -1.34
C SER A 80 -9.60 -14.00 -2.56
N LEU A 81 -8.29 -14.14 -2.35
CA LEU A 81 -7.30 -14.11 -3.42
C LEU A 81 -7.44 -15.35 -4.32
N LEU A 82 -7.60 -16.52 -3.72
CA LEU A 82 -7.81 -17.79 -4.41
C LEU A 82 -9.13 -17.79 -5.18
N GLU A 83 -10.22 -17.35 -4.55
CA GLU A 83 -11.52 -17.25 -5.21
C GLU A 83 -11.46 -16.37 -6.46
N ARG A 84 -10.80 -15.21 -6.35
CA ARG A 84 -10.58 -14.30 -7.47
C ARG A 84 -9.76 -14.97 -8.59
N GLN A 85 -8.59 -15.52 -8.27
CA GLN A 85 -7.70 -16.13 -9.25
C GLN A 85 -8.37 -17.30 -9.97
N LEU A 86 -9.11 -18.14 -9.22
CA LEU A 86 -9.87 -19.25 -9.77
C LEU A 86 -10.97 -18.77 -10.73
N ARG A 87 -11.61 -17.64 -10.45
CA ARG A 87 -12.66 -17.07 -11.31
C ARG A 87 -12.10 -16.39 -12.57
N GLU A 88 -10.97 -15.69 -12.47
CA GLU A 88 -10.40 -14.92 -13.58
C GLU A 88 -9.55 -15.77 -14.52
N SER A 89 -8.73 -16.67 -13.97
CA SER A 89 -7.67 -17.35 -14.72
C SER A 89 -7.99 -18.81 -15.05
N TYR A 90 -8.94 -19.43 -14.36
CA TYR A 90 -9.21 -20.87 -14.50
C TYR A 90 -10.68 -21.14 -14.84
N THR A 91 -10.89 -22.03 -15.81
CA THR A 91 -12.23 -22.53 -16.16
C THR A 91 -12.54 -23.87 -15.50
N THR A 92 -11.50 -24.65 -15.28
CA THR A 92 -11.57 -26.04 -14.83
C THR A 92 -10.43 -26.32 -13.88
N LEU A 93 -10.69 -27.11 -12.84
CA LEU A 93 -9.67 -27.66 -11.95
C LEU A 93 -9.56 -29.16 -12.16
N THR A 94 -8.32 -29.66 -12.17
CA THR A 94 -8.03 -31.09 -12.30
C THR A 94 -7.50 -31.62 -10.98
N LYS A 95 -7.86 -32.84 -10.61
CA LYS A 95 -7.40 -33.46 -9.37
C LYS A 95 -5.89 -33.70 -9.43
N ASP A 96 -5.21 -33.55 -8.28
CA ASP A 96 -3.78 -33.79 -8.11
C ASP A 96 -2.88 -32.87 -8.97
N THR A 97 -3.39 -31.71 -9.39
CA THR A 97 -2.63 -30.70 -10.12
C THR A 97 -2.19 -29.56 -9.22
N VAL A 98 -1.09 -28.90 -9.61
CA VAL A 98 -0.56 -27.73 -8.90
C VAL A 98 -1.11 -26.46 -9.55
N LEU A 99 -1.80 -25.66 -8.75
CA LEU A 99 -2.31 -24.34 -9.07
C LEU A 99 -1.26 -23.29 -8.67
N ALA A 100 -0.85 -22.45 -9.62
CA ALA A 100 0.02 -21.31 -9.34
C ALA A 100 -0.84 -20.05 -9.16
N VAL A 101 -0.65 -19.35 -8.04
CA VAL A 101 -1.47 -18.22 -7.65
C VAL A 101 -0.56 -17.04 -7.37
N ARG A 102 -0.84 -15.90 -8.01
CA ARG A 102 -0.07 -14.68 -7.81
C ARG A 102 -0.63 -13.88 -6.64
N GLY A 103 0.18 -13.65 -5.63
CA GLY A 103 -0.11 -12.81 -4.47
C GLY A 103 -0.27 -11.34 -4.84
N VAL A 104 -1.01 -10.59 -4.02
CA VAL A 104 -1.21 -9.13 -4.15
C VAL A 104 0.09 -8.31 -4.11
N LYS A 105 1.17 -8.87 -3.55
CA LYS A 105 2.50 -8.24 -3.47
C LYS A 105 3.49 -8.73 -4.53
N GLY A 106 3.03 -9.50 -5.53
CA GLY A 106 3.89 -10.09 -6.57
C GLY A 106 4.55 -11.41 -6.17
N GLU A 107 4.24 -11.96 -5.00
CA GLU A 107 4.67 -13.31 -4.58
C GLU A 107 3.96 -14.38 -5.42
N HIS A 108 4.59 -15.54 -5.63
CA HIS A 108 3.97 -16.67 -6.33
C HIS A 108 3.81 -17.83 -5.37
N PHE A 109 2.58 -18.33 -5.23
CA PHE A 109 2.26 -19.44 -4.34
C PHE A 109 1.80 -20.65 -5.15
N LYS A 110 2.18 -21.85 -4.71
CA LYS A 110 1.79 -23.11 -5.34
C LYS A 110 0.89 -23.91 -4.42
N PHE A 111 -0.28 -24.28 -4.92
CA PHE A 111 -1.29 -25.07 -4.19
C PHE A 111 -1.56 -26.39 -4.91
N LEU A 112 -1.54 -27.50 -4.20
CA LEU A 112 -1.98 -28.79 -4.71
C LEU A 112 -3.49 -28.93 -4.55
N VAL A 113 -4.16 -29.31 -5.63
CA VAL A 113 -5.60 -29.59 -5.61
C VAL A 113 -5.86 -31.03 -5.14
N ASP A 114 -6.42 -31.19 -3.96
CA ASP A 114 -6.53 -32.49 -3.28
C ASP A 114 -7.90 -33.16 -3.53
N LYS A 115 -8.99 -32.44 -3.23
CA LYS A 115 -10.36 -33.00 -3.27
C LYS A 115 -11.37 -32.03 -3.85
N PHE A 116 -12.44 -32.59 -4.40
CA PHE A 116 -13.59 -31.87 -4.95
C PHE A 116 -14.91 -32.44 -4.46
N LEU A 117 -15.95 -31.60 -4.45
CA LEU A 117 -17.34 -32.04 -4.58
C LEU A 117 -18.00 -31.33 -5.77
N PRO A 118 -18.75 -32.04 -6.62
CA PRO A 118 -18.95 -33.50 -6.67
C PRO A 118 -17.66 -34.26 -7.01
N GLU A 119 -17.55 -35.52 -6.55
CA GLU A 119 -16.35 -36.34 -6.79
C GLU A 119 -16.13 -36.61 -8.28
N GLY A 120 -14.90 -36.41 -8.75
CA GLY A 120 -14.51 -36.66 -10.13
C GLY A 120 -13.05 -36.29 -10.40
N ASP A 121 -12.61 -36.50 -11.64
CA ASP A 121 -11.25 -36.17 -12.09
C ASP A 121 -11.02 -34.65 -12.26
N GLY A 122 -12.10 -33.87 -12.27
CA GLY A 122 -12.06 -32.42 -12.38
C GLY A 122 -13.45 -31.79 -12.25
N ILE A 123 -13.46 -30.48 -11.98
CA ILE A 123 -14.67 -29.67 -11.82
C ILE A 123 -14.61 -28.41 -12.68
N CYS A 124 -15.77 -27.87 -13.04
CA CYS A 124 -15.91 -26.54 -13.62
C CYS A 124 -16.11 -25.50 -12.52
N VAL A 125 -15.35 -24.40 -12.59
CA VAL A 125 -15.37 -23.30 -11.59
C VAL A 125 -16.05 -22.02 -12.10
N VAL A 126 -16.60 -22.06 -13.32
CA VAL A 126 -17.27 -20.92 -13.96
C VAL A 126 -18.75 -20.90 -13.57
N ASP A 127 -19.25 -19.72 -13.16
CA ASP A 127 -20.63 -19.51 -12.72
C ASP A 127 -21.07 -20.49 -11.62
N THR A 128 -20.20 -20.67 -10.63
CA THR A 128 -20.41 -21.54 -9.46
C THR A 128 -19.94 -20.87 -8.17
N ASP A 129 -20.73 -21.04 -7.12
CA ASP A 129 -20.35 -20.68 -5.75
C ASP A 129 -19.50 -21.80 -5.15
N LEU A 130 -18.19 -21.78 -5.44
CA LEU A 130 -17.24 -22.80 -5.02
C LEU A 130 -16.71 -22.50 -3.60
N GLU A 131 -16.94 -23.41 -2.65
CA GLU A 131 -16.32 -23.35 -1.33
C GLU A 131 -14.86 -23.79 -1.41
N VAL A 132 -13.93 -22.92 -0.99
CA VAL A 132 -12.49 -23.19 -0.95
C VAL A 132 -12.05 -23.42 0.49
N ASP A 133 -11.47 -24.59 0.76
CA ASP A 133 -10.86 -24.97 2.04
C ASP A 133 -9.34 -25.19 1.87
N ILE A 134 -8.56 -24.75 2.86
CA ILE A 134 -7.09 -24.82 2.84
C ILE A 134 -6.64 -25.74 3.97
N GLU A 135 -6.07 -26.90 3.62
CA GLU A 135 -5.49 -27.83 4.59
C GLU A 135 -3.96 -27.90 4.43
N ALA A 136 -3.24 -27.90 5.55
CA ALA A 136 -1.79 -28.07 5.54
C ALA A 136 -1.40 -29.41 4.89
N LEU A 137 -0.35 -29.40 4.07
CA LEU A 137 0.15 -30.62 3.45
C LEU A 137 0.77 -31.58 4.49
N ASN A 138 1.50 -31.06 5.49
CA ASN A 138 2.14 -31.83 6.57
C ASN A 138 2.10 -31.11 7.94
N GLU A 139 2.12 -31.87 9.04
CA GLU A 139 2.19 -31.34 10.42
C GLU A 139 3.44 -30.48 10.68
N GLU A 140 4.57 -30.81 10.04
CA GLU A 140 5.81 -30.02 10.14
C GLU A 140 5.68 -28.65 9.48
N GLN A 141 5.02 -28.57 8.32
CA GLN A 141 4.75 -27.29 7.64
C GLN A 141 3.74 -26.44 8.41
N ALA A 142 2.74 -27.06 9.04
CA ALA A 142 1.83 -26.36 9.96
C ALA A 142 2.61 -25.78 11.16
N ARG A 143 3.56 -26.53 11.72
CA ARG A 143 4.43 -26.07 12.82
C ARG A 143 5.42 -24.99 12.37
N GLU A 144 6.01 -25.10 11.18
CA GLU A 144 6.90 -24.08 10.57
C GLU A 144 6.13 -22.78 10.33
N THR A 145 4.92 -22.88 9.77
CA THR A 145 4.00 -21.76 9.56
C THR A 145 3.61 -21.12 10.88
N LEU A 146 3.21 -21.91 11.88
CA LEU A 146 2.92 -21.41 13.22
C LEU A 146 4.16 -20.79 13.87
N ARG A 147 5.36 -21.34 13.66
CA ARG A 147 6.62 -20.74 14.14
C ARG A 147 6.92 -19.42 13.44
N GLN A 148 6.73 -19.31 12.13
CA GLN A 148 6.92 -18.07 11.39
C GLN A 148 5.87 -17.03 11.77
N ILE A 149 4.61 -17.43 11.96
CA ILE A 149 3.55 -16.56 12.46
C ILE A 149 3.87 -16.13 13.90
N MET A 150 4.32 -17.04 14.78
CA MET A 150 4.72 -16.71 16.15
C MET A 150 5.99 -15.86 16.21
N ALA A 151 6.96 -16.07 15.32
CA ALA A 151 8.17 -15.25 15.20
C ALA A 151 7.83 -13.85 14.66
N LYS A 152 6.93 -13.75 13.68
CA LYS A 152 6.36 -12.47 13.20
C LYS A 152 5.43 -11.83 14.23
N ALA A 153 4.81 -12.61 15.12
CA ALA A 153 3.90 -12.15 16.18
C ALA A 153 4.61 -11.87 17.53
N GLN A 154 5.91 -12.15 17.64
CA GLN A 154 6.77 -11.68 18.73
C GLN A 154 7.70 -10.51 18.33
N PRO A 155 7.19 -9.33 17.94
CA PRO A 155 7.88 -8.07 18.21
C PRO A 155 7.55 -7.67 19.65
N GLY A 156 8.56 -7.39 20.47
CA GLY A 156 8.38 -7.08 21.90
C GLY A 156 9.37 -7.77 22.85
N THR A 157 10.44 -8.37 22.34
CA THR A 157 11.64 -8.62 23.15
C THR A 157 12.35 -7.28 23.39
N ALA A 158 13.09 -7.16 24.49
CA ALA A 158 13.81 -5.92 24.84
C ALA A 158 14.74 -5.40 23.70
N ASN A 159 15.12 -6.27 22.76
CA ASN A 159 16.03 -5.97 21.65
C ASN A 159 15.35 -5.90 20.26
N GLY A 160 14.02 -6.05 20.15
CA GLY A 160 13.31 -6.10 18.86
C GLY A 160 12.48 -4.84 18.56
N SER A 161 11.96 -4.71 17.35
CA SER A 161 11.01 -3.64 16.99
C SER A 161 9.70 -3.76 17.78
N SER A 162 9.04 -2.62 17.99
CA SER A 162 7.72 -2.55 18.61
C SER A 162 6.63 -3.13 17.71
N ARG A 163 5.54 -3.62 18.30
CA ARG A 163 4.38 -4.15 17.53
C ARG A 163 3.62 -3.07 16.76
N GLY A 164 3.75 -1.82 17.20
CA GLY A 164 2.86 -0.74 16.76
C GLY A 164 1.50 -0.82 17.46
N GLY A 165 0.46 -0.28 16.83
CA GLY A 165 -0.91 -0.32 17.35
C GLY A 165 -1.72 0.95 17.09
N GLU A 166 -2.83 1.11 17.80
CA GLU A 166 -3.66 2.30 17.67
C GLU A 166 -3.00 3.52 18.33
N LEU A 167 -3.01 4.64 17.61
CA LEU A 167 -2.54 5.94 18.08
C LEU A 167 -3.73 6.79 18.52
N ASP A 168 -3.58 7.46 19.66
CA ASP A 168 -4.55 8.41 20.21
C ASP A 168 -3.96 9.84 20.10
N ILE A 169 -4.79 10.80 19.68
CA ILE A 169 -4.43 12.22 19.52
C ILE A 169 -4.05 12.87 20.88
N TRP A 170 -4.40 12.24 22.00
CA TRP A 170 -4.12 12.77 23.33
C TRP A 170 -2.95 12.08 24.03
N LYS A 171 -2.52 10.91 23.55
CA LYS A 171 -1.54 10.07 24.25
C LYS A 171 -0.35 9.79 23.36
N PRO A 172 0.84 10.32 23.69
CA PRO A 172 2.05 9.94 22.98
C PRO A 172 2.41 8.48 23.29
N VAL A 173 2.93 7.78 22.29
CA VAL A 173 3.35 6.38 22.39
C VAL A 173 4.87 6.33 22.26
N ALA A 174 5.52 5.66 23.21
CA ALA A 174 6.93 5.32 23.10
C ALA A 174 7.07 4.01 22.32
N GLY A 175 8.04 3.96 21.42
CA GLY A 175 8.32 2.79 20.58
C GLY A 175 9.80 2.67 20.27
N GLN A 176 10.15 1.55 19.65
CA GLN A 176 11.49 1.27 19.17
C GLN A 176 11.45 0.50 17.86
N VAL A 177 12.39 0.78 16.96
CA VAL A 177 12.46 0.17 15.61
C VAL A 177 13.89 -0.25 15.29
N LEU A 178 14.06 -1.43 14.70
CA LEU A 178 15.34 -1.89 14.19
C LEU A 178 15.65 -1.26 12.82
N PRO A 179 16.93 -1.02 12.50
CA PRO A 179 17.32 -0.59 11.16
C PRO A 179 16.82 -1.56 10.08
N GLY A 180 16.16 -1.03 9.04
CA GLY A 180 15.52 -1.78 7.96
C GLY A 180 14.09 -2.23 8.24
N GLU A 181 13.59 -2.10 9.48
CA GLU A 181 12.24 -2.51 9.86
C GLU A 181 11.26 -1.33 9.98
N TYR A 182 9.97 -1.67 10.05
CA TYR A 182 8.87 -0.73 10.16
C TYR A 182 8.02 -1.03 11.40
N VAL A 183 7.59 0.01 12.10
CA VAL A 183 6.57 -0.09 13.15
C VAL A 183 5.32 0.66 12.68
N ASP A 184 4.21 -0.09 12.55
CA ASP A 184 2.97 0.43 11.97
C ASP A 184 1.97 0.85 13.06
N TYR A 185 1.46 2.07 12.96
CA TYR A 185 0.44 2.65 13.81
C TYR A 185 -0.79 3.05 13.01
N GLU A 186 -1.93 3.05 13.68
CA GLU A 186 -3.24 3.31 13.10
C GLU A 186 -3.92 4.44 13.87
N LEU A 187 -4.26 5.53 13.19
CA LEU A 187 -5.05 6.62 13.77
C LEU A 187 -6.49 6.53 13.24
N PRO A 188 -7.42 5.92 14.01
CA PRO A 188 -8.76 5.58 13.52
C PRO A 188 -9.66 6.79 13.32
N SER A 189 -9.48 7.86 14.08
CA SER A 189 -10.30 9.06 13.96
C SER A 189 -9.54 10.31 14.37
N TRP A 190 -9.86 11.42 13.72
CA TRP A 190 -9.37 12.77 14.06
C TRP A 190 -10.35 13.82 13.56
N ASP A 191 -10.19 15.05 14.03
CA ASP A 191 -10.96 16.19 13.54
C ASP A 191 -10.46 16.61 12.15
N ARG A 192 -11.25 16.31 11.12
CA ARG A 192 -10.91 16.62 9.72
C ARG A 192 -11.01 18.09 9.37
N THR A 193 -11.58 18.91 10.24
CA THR A 193 -11.70 20.36 9.99
C THR A 193 -10.44 21.12 10.39
N ARG A 194 -9.51 20.45 11.08
CA ARG A 194 -8.32 21.09 11.66
C ARG A 194 -7.03 20.46 11.15
N PRO A 195 -5.93 21.22 11.07
CA PRO A 195 -4.62 20.67 10.80
C PRO A 195 -4.24 19.61 11.84
N LEU A 196 -3.71 18.49 11.37
CA LEU A 196 -3.20 17.40 12.20
C LEU A 196 -1.69 17.34 12.06
N THR A 197 -0.98 17.50 13.17
CA THR A 197 0.49 17.36 13.21
C THR A 197 0.85 16.04 13.88
N ILE A 198 1.59 15.20 13.17
CA ILE A 198 2.17 13.96 13.70
C ILE A 198 3.66 14.19 13.91
N THR A 199 4.16 13.92 15.11
CA THR A 199 5.52 14.27 15.53
C THR A 199 6.23 13.06 16.13
N LEU A 200 7.45 12.81 15.65
CA LEU A 200 8.47 12.00 16.28
C LEU A 200 9.38 12.89 17.15
N SER A 201 9.64 12.44 18.37
CA SER A 201 10.45 13.13 19.38
C SER A 201 11.22 12.10 20.21
N GLU A 202 12.13 12.55 21.08
CA GLU A 202 12.91 11.68 21.99
C GLU A 202 13.64 10.53 21.24
N MET A 203 14.14 10.83 20.02
CA MET A 203 14.80 9.85 19.16
C MET A 203 16.24 9.59 19.63
N SER A 204 16.65 8.32 19.69
CA SER A 204 18.05 7.97 20.02
C SER A 204 19.04 8.42 18.94
N SER A 205 18.63 8.38 17.67
CA SER A 205 19.35 8.93 16.53
C SER A 205 18.36 9.62 15.58
N PRO A 206 18.31 10.97 15.58
CA PRO A 206 17.30 11.73 14.82
C PRO A 206 17.41 11.53 13.31
N ASP A 207 18.61 11.30 12.78
CA ASP A 207 18.83 11.09 11.34
C ASP A 207 18.40 9.68 10.88
N ALA A 208 18.21 8.75 11.82
CA ALA A 208 17.99 7.33 11.53
C ALA A 208 16.53 6.87 11.60
N VAL A 209 15.59 7.76 11.92
CA VAL A 209 14.17 7.42 12.03
C VAL A 209 13.35 8.30 11.10
N ASP A 210 12.60 7.66 10.20
CA ASP A 210 11.71 8.33 9.25
C ASP A 210 10.24 8.17 9.65
N LEU A 211 9.45 9.20 9.36
CA LEU A 211 8.01 9.21 9.54
C LEU A 211 7.30 9.13 8.19
N LEU A 212 6.45 8.12 8.01
CA LEU A 212 5.71 7.87 6.77
C LEU A 212 4.22 7.77 7.10
N ILE A 213 3.36 8.39 6.28
CA ILE A 213 1.91 8.44 6.52
C ILE A 213 1.17 8.25 5.21
N SER A 214 0.12 7.43 5.24
CA SER A 214 -0.82 7.24 4.13
C SER A 214 -2.26 7.18 4.65
N PRO A 215 -3.21 7.91 4.05
CA PRO A 215 -4.62 7.75 4.34
C PRO A 215 -5.10 6.38 3.83
N LYS A 216 -5.81 5.63 4.68
CA LYS A 216 -6.49 4.40 4.26
C LYS A 216 -7.85 4.78 3.67
N SER A 217 -8.09 4.42 2.42
CA SER A 217 -9.36 4.67 1.74
C SER A 217 -9.67 3.53 0.77
N THR A 218 -10.81 3.58 0.09
CA THR A 218 -11.12 2.63 -1.00
C THR A 218 -10.09 2.70 -2.13
N ARG A 219 -9.36 3.80 -2.28
CA ARG A 219 -8.33 3.97 -3.32
C ARG A 219 -6.90 3.85 -2.81
N GLN A 220 -6.69 3.59 -1.53
CA GLN A 220 -5.37 3.45 -0.92
C GLN A 220 -5.44 2.46 0.24
N ARG A 221 -5.03 1.22 0.00
CA ARG A 221 -5.06 0.14 1.02
C ARG A 221 -3.69 -0.22 1.58
N ALA A 222 -2.62 0.05 0.83
CA ALA A 222 -1.27 -0.30 1.24
C ALA A 222 -0.79 0.53 2.44
N LYS A 223 -0.06 -0.15 3.34
CA LYS A 223 0.63 0.49 4.47
C LYS A 223 1.79 1.37 3.99
N PRO A 224 2.10 2.48 4.66
CA PRO A 224 3.20 3.36 4.28
C PRO A 224 4.54 2.63 4.31
N ARG A 225 5.29 2.68 3.21
CA ARG A 225 6.67 2.19 3.10
C ARG A 225 7.54 3.27 2.46
N ASP A 226 8.85 3.12 2.59
CA ASP A 226 9.84 4.04 2.03
C ASP A 226 9.57 4.40 0.55
N SER A 227 9.17 3.41 -0.25
CA SER A 227 8.82 3.52 -1.66
C SER A 227 7.31 3.63 -1.92
N GLU A 228 6.45 3.64 -0.90
CA GLU A 228 4.99 3.69 -1.05
C GLU A 228 4.33 4.43 0.12
N HIS A 229 4.31 5.76 0.06
CA HIS A 229 3.70 6.61 1.08
C HIS A 229 3.12 7.88 0.44
N VAL A 230 2.17 8.51 1.13
CA VAL A 230 1.57 9.78 0.66
C VAL A 230 2.31 10.98 1.26
N PHE A 231 2.60 10.93 2.55
CA PHE A 231 3.38 11.95 3.25
C PHE A 231 4.60 11.29 3.90
N GLY A 232 5.80 11.80 3.61
CA GLY A 232 7.05 11.29 4.16
C GLY A 232 7.91 12.44 4.65
N SER A 233 8.54 12.26 5.81
CA SER A 233 9.52 13.21 6.32
C SER A 233 10.89 12.58 6.45
N PHE A 234 11.78 13.02 5.56
CA PHE A 234 13.15 12.53 5.41
C PHE A 234 14.20 13.58 5.80
N THR A 235 13.76 14.77 6.21
CA THR A 235 14.65 15.86 6.60
C THR A 235 15.28 15.55 7.96
N PRO A 236 16.50 16.07 8.22
CA PRO A 236 17.08 16.03 9.55
C PRO A 236 16.12 16.64 10.58
N ALA A 237 16.13 16.11 11.79
CA ALA A 237 15.22 16.58 12.83
C ALA A 237 15.60 18.00 13.28
N GLU A 238 14.68 18.95 13.13
CA GLU A 238 14.81 20.29 13.69
C GLU A 238 14.52 20.24 15.20
N ASP A 239 15.45 20.73 16.01
CA ASP A 239 15.39 20.68 17.48
C ASP A 239 15.15 19.27 18.07
N GLY A 240 15.59 18.22 17.36
CA GLY A 240 15.41 16.82 17.76
C GLY A 240 14.00 16.29 17.54
N THR A 241 13.18 16.99 16.75
CA THR A 241 11.83 16.54 16.37
C THR A 241 11.69 16.44 14.85
N ASN A 242 10.92 15.45 14.41
CA ASN A 242 10.52 15.30 13.01
C ASN A 242 9.00 15.30 12.96
N SER A 243 8.39 16.17 12.15
CA SER A 243 6.92 16.30 12.12
C SER A 243 6.36 16.46 10.72
N ILE A 244 5.16 15.89 10.52
CA ILE A 244 4.36 16.08 9.32
C ILE A 244 3.06 16.75 9.74
N THR A 245 2.74 17.88 9.12
CA THR A 245 1.45 18.56 9.32
C THR A 245 0.57 18.34 8.09
N ILE A 246 -0.55 17.66 8.31
CA ILE A 246 -1.55 17.36 7.28
C ILE A 246 -2.64 18.41 7.38
N GLN A 247 -2.92 19.10 6.27
CA GLN A 247 -3.93 20.15 6.20
C GLN A 247 -5.29 19.57 5.83
N PRO A 248 -6.40 20.14 6.32
CA PRO A 248 -7.76 19.74 5.91
C PRO A 248 -8.00 19.83 4.40
N THR A 249 -7.23 20.67 3.70
CA THR A 249 -7.33 20.91 2.26
C THR A 249 -6.59 19.87 1.41
N ASN A 250 -5.89 18.92 2.02
CA ASN A 250 -5.22 17.85 1.30
C ASN A 250 -6.24 16.95 0.60
N VAL A 251 -6.22 16.91 -0.73
CA VAL A 251 -7.13 16.09 -1.56
C VAL A 251 -6.95 14.61 -1.25
N GLU A 252 -5.76 14.20 -0.82
CA GLU A 252 -5.43 12.83 -0.46
C GLU A 252 -6.24 12.31 0.74
N LEU A 253 -6.82 13.19 1.56
CA LEU A 253 -7.68 12.84 2.68
C LEU A 253 -9.15 12.58 2.28
N GLU A 254 -9.52 12.86 1.03
CA GLU A 254 -10.88 12.65 0.57
C GLU A 254 -11.28 11.18 0.71
N ASN A 255 -12.40 10.91 1.39
CA ASN A 255 -12.87 9.55 1.71
C ASN A 255 -11.89 8.69 2.51
N ALA A 256 -10.88 9.27 3.18
CA ALA A 256 -10.05 8.54 4.12
C ALA A 256 -10.94 7.96 5.24
N GLU A 257 -10.70 6.72 5.65
CA GLU A 257 -11.35 6.07 6.79
C GLU A 257 -10.53 6.33 8.06
N MET A 258 -9.22 6.18 7.95
CA MET A 258 -8.23 6.31 9.01
C MET A 258 -6.86 6.72 8.42
N LEU A 259 -5.89 7.09 9.26
CA LEU A 259 -4.50 7.26 8.82
C LEU A 259 -3.65 6.06 9.24
N LEU A 260 -2.86 5.56 8.29
CA LEU A 260 -1.81 4.59 8.54
C LEU A 260 -0.50 5.35 8.69
N ILE A 261 0.23 5.09 9.76
CA ILE A 261 1.48 5.77 10.11
C ILE A 261 2.54 4.69 10.27
N SER A 262 3.67 4.81 9.59
CA SER A 262 4.78 3.89 9.74
C SER A 262 6.03 4.65 10.17
N VAL A 263 6.69 4.13 11.21
CA VAL A 263 7.99 4.61 11.66
C VAL A 263 9.04 3.66 11.12
N TYR A 264 9.99 4.19 10.34
CA TYR A 264 10.99 3.40 9.63
C TYR A 264 12.39 3.66 10.20
N GLY A 265 13.11 2.59 10.54
CA GLY A 265 14.52 2.68 10.92
C GLY A 265 15.42 2.68 9.68
N HIS A 266 16.02 3.81 9.33
CA HIS A 266 16.84 3.91 8.12
C HIS A 266 18.21 3.21 8.31
N PRO A 267 18.60 2.27 7.43
CA PRO A 267 19.79 1.43 7.63
C PRO A 267 21.11 2.18 7.42
N LEU A 268 21.16 3.17 6.52
CA LEU A 268 22.40 3.90 6.18
C LEU A 268 22.97 4.77 7.32
N THR A 269 22.17 5.01 8.35
CA THR A 269 22.47 5.91 9.47
C THR A 269 22.72 5.18 10.78
N ALA A 270 22.49 3.87 10.83
CA ALA A 270 22.80 3.06 12.00
C ALA A 270 24.31 2.76 12.03
N SER A 271 24.99 3.09 13.13
CA SER A 271 26.39 2.73 13.38
C SER A 271 26.64 1.25 13.09
N LEU A 272 27.90 0.92 12.75
CA LEU A 272 28.44 -0.42 12.38
C LEU A 272 28.05 -1.60 13.30
N ASP A 273 27.36 -1.36 14.42
CA ASP A 273 26.82 -2.37 15.34
C ASP A 273 25.41 -2.90 14.94
N GLY A 274 24.75 -2.33 13.92
CA GLY A 274 23.70 -2.94 13.08
C GLY A 274 22.45 -3.60 13.73
N THR A 275 22.32 -3.61 15.06
CA THR A 275 21.33 -4.44 15.77
C THR A 275 20.69 -3.74 16.98
N ALA A 276 21.10 -2.52 17.31
CA ALA A 276 20.49 -1.79 18.43
C ALA A 276 19.15 -1.15 18.00
N PRO A 277 18.08 -1.31 18.80
CA PRO A 277 16.80 -0.69 18.52
C PRO A 277 16.87 0.84 18.66
N LEU A 278 16.32 1.56 17.68
CA LEU A 278 16.19 3.01 17.67
C LEU A 278 14.92 3.40 18.42
N SER A 279 15.05 4.01 19.60
CA SER A 279 13.91 4.46 20.40
C SER A 279 13.34 5.77 19.84
N PHE A 280 12.03 5.94 19.94
CA PHE A 280 11.32 7.15 19.54
C PHE A 280 10.04 7.33 20.37
N ARG A 281 9.51 8.56 20.33
CA ARG A 281 8.19 8.90 20.88
C ARG A 281 7.32 9.53 19.79
N LEU A 282 6.23 8.85 19.46
CA LEU A 282 5.25 9.26 18.46
C LEU A 282 4.07 9.97 19.13
N SER A 283 3.63 11.09 18.56
CA SER A 283 2.42 11.79 19.01
C SER A 283 1.65 12.36 17.82
N ALA A 284 0.33 12.40 17.92
CA ALA A 284 -0.54 13.12 16.99
C ALA A 284 -1.22 14.26 17.74
N LYS A 285 -1.33 15.44 17.15
CA LYS A 285 -1.98 16.61 17.75
C LYS A 285 -2.81 17.34 16.70
N ALA A 286 -4.11 17.49 16.94
CA ALA A 286 -4.93 18.41 16.16
C ALA A 286 -4.72 19.84 16.69
N ALA A 287 -4.60 20.82 15.79
CA ALA A 287 -4.52 22.21 16.19
C ALA A 287 -5.75 22.60 17.02
N LEU A 288 -5.56 23.27 18.17
CA LEU A 288 -6.67 23.81 18.97
C LEU A 288 -7.06 25.18 18.41
N GLU A 289 -8.38 25.45 18.33
CA GLU A 289 -8.90 26.78 18.00
C GLU A 289 -8.30 27.84 18.92
N GLY A 290 -7.62 28.83 18.33
CA GLY A 290 -7.06 29.98 19.06
C GLY A 290 -5.61 30.35 18.76
N VAL A 291 -4.91 29.61 17.89
CA VAL A 291 -3.61 30.07 17.36
C VAL A 291 -3.74 30.20 15.85
N SER A 292 -4.12 31.39 15.42
CA SER A 292 -3.92 31.84 14.04
C SER A 292 -2.46 31.56 13.69
N GLN A 293 -2.21 30.65 12.75
CA GLN A 293 -0.97 30.70 11.97
C GLN A 293 -1.03 31.97 11.13
N GLY A 294 -0.72 33.10 11.77
CA GLY A 294 -0.05 34.16 11.04
C GLY A 294 1.24 33.56 10.48
N MET A 295 1.59 33.98 9.26
CA MET A 295 2.97 34.16 8.77
C MET A 295 3.99 34.05 9.92
N PRO A 296 5.09 33.29 9.78
CA PRO A 296 5.97 32.92 10.88
C PRO A 296 6.29 34.13 11.76
N VAL A 297 5.54 34.27 12.84
CA VAL A 297 5.87 35.21 13.91
C VAL A 297 6.79 34.40 14.79
N ASP A 298 8.08 34.74 14.71
CA ASP A 298 9.12 34.36 15.65
C ASP A 298 8.55 34.24 17.07
N LEU A 299 8.27 33.01 17.50
CA LEU A 299 8.14 32.67 18.91
C LEU A 299 9.53 32.55 19.54
N ALA A 300 10.39 33.53 19.26
CA ALA A 300 11.44 33.91 20.18
C ALA A 300 10.75 34.68 21.30
N ASN A 301 10.37 33.95 22.36
CA ASN A 301 10.04 34.41 23.69
C ASN A 301 9.29 35.75 23.76
N GLY A 302 8.07 35.74 24.27
CA GLY A 302 7.40 36.92 24.82
C GLY A 302 8.11 37.46 26.07
N VAL A 303 9.40 37.75 25.96
CA VAL A 303 10.09 38.74 26.78
C VAL A 303 9.66 40.07 26.18
N THR A 304 9.03 40.91 26.98
CA THR A 304 8.98 42.35 26.74
C THR A 304 10.40 42.82 26.43
N ARG A 305 10.74 42.90 25.14
CA ARG A 305 12.09 43.15 24.67
C ARG A 305 12.49 44.52 25.15
N SER A 306 13.48 44.57 26.03
CA SER A 306 13.97 45.84 26.55
C SER A 306 14.64 46.61 25.41
N SER A 307 14.55 47.94 25.39
CA SER A 307 15.26 48.79 24.42
C SER A 307 16.80 48.71 24.53
N ASP A 308 17.33 47.90 25.44
CA ASP A 308 18.74 47.74 25.77
C ASP A 308 19.38 46.47 25.17
N GLU A 309 18.67 45.73 24.31
CA GLU A 309 19.20 44.56 23.57
C GLU A 309 19.43 44.87 22.09
N GLU A 310 20.48 44.30 21.51
CA GLU A 310 20.83 44.39 20.09
C GLU A 310 21.14 42.97 19.56
N GLN A 311 20.80 42.69 18.29
CA GLN A 311 21.06 41.38 17.68
C GLN A 311 22.49 41.30 17.14
N CYS A 312 23.25 40.28 17.55
CA CYS A 312 24.58 40.03 17.04
C CYS A 312 24.52 39.63 15.56
N LYS A 313 25.24 40.35 14.68
CA LYS A 313 25.29 40.06 13.23
C LYS A 313 25.97 38.74 12.87
N ASN A 314 26.71 38.14 13.81
CA ASN A 314 27.38 36.85 13.60
C ASN A 314 26.47 35.71 14.09
N CYS A 315 26.29 35.52 15.40
CA CYS A 315 25.47 34.38 15.91
C CYS A 315 23.95 34.59 15.90
N LEU A 316 23.45 35.74 15.43
CA LEU A 316 22.02 36.09 15.38
C LEU A 316 21.30 36.09 16.74
N GLN A 317 22.03 35.93 17.84
CA GLN A 317 21.51 36.00 19.22
C GLN A 317 21.31 37.47 19.65
N TRP A 318 20.26 37.71 20.43
CA TRP A 318 20.01 38.99 21.07
C TRP A 318 20.88 39.13 22.32
N VAL A 319 21.63 40.22 22.41
CA VAL A 319 22.60 40.45 23.49
C VAL A 319 22.44 41.89 24.00
N PRO A 320 22.53 42.12 25.32
CA PRO A 320 22.49 43.48 25.86
C PRO A 320 23.57 44.38 25.25
N LYS A 321 23.21 45.63 24.90
CA LYS A 321 24.11 46.61 24.24
C LYS A 321 25.41 46.81 25.01
N ARG A 322 25.33 46.85 26.35
CA ARG A 322 26.49 46.94 27.26
C ARG A 322 27.52 45.83 27.10
N THR A 323 27.12 44.64 26.67
CA THR A 323 27.99 43.47 26.50
C THR A 323 28.23 43.10 25.04
N MET A 324 27.64 43.82 24.08
CA MET A 324 27.71 43.51 22.65
C MET A 324 29.15 43.46 22.14
N VAL A 325 30.00 44.40 22.54
CA VAL A 325 31.41 44.44 22.09
C VAL A 325 32.20 43.22 22.57
N LEU A 326 31.97 42.77 23.82
CA LEU A 326 32.62 41.57 24.36
C LEU A 326 32.08 40.30 23.69
N HIS A 327 30.76 40.23 23.52
CA HIS A 327 30.10 39.12 22.85
C HIS A 327 30.53 38.99 21.39
N GLN A 328 30.57 40.09 20.64
CA GLN A 328 30.95 40.11 19.22
C GLN A 328 32.40 39.63 19.04
N ASN A 329 33.32 40.07 19.89
CA ASN A 329 34.71 39.59 19.85
C ASN A 329 34.83 38.10 20.18
N PHE A 330 34.10 37.61 21.19
CA PHE A 330 34.09 36.18 21.53
C PHE A 330 33.42 35.34 20.43
N CYS A 331 32.30 35.81 19.91
CA CYS A 331 31.50 35.16 18.89
C CYS A 331 32.25 35.08 17.55
N LEU A 332 32.90 36.15 17.10
CA LEU A 332 33.71 36.13 15.87
C LEU A 332 34.93 35.22 15.99
N ARG A 333 35.45 35.01 17.20
CA ARG A 333 36.58 34.12 17.45
C ARG A 333 36.17 32.65 17.51
N ASN A 334 34.99 32.35 18.05
CA ASN A 334 34.60 30.98 18.34
C ASN A 334 33.50 30.43 17.43
N ASN A 335 32.77 31.26 16.71
CA ASN A 335 31.63 30.83 15.89
C ASN A 335 31.79 31.22 14.43
N THR A 336 31.31 30.35 13.54
CA THR A 336 31.16 30.57 12.10
C THR A 336 29.70 30.37 11.72
N VAL A 337 29.21 31.18 10.79
CA VAL A 337 27.85 31.05 10.27
C VAL A 337 27.88 30.52 8.84
N CYS A 338 27.01 29.55 8.56
CA CYS A 338 26.83 29.07 7.20
C CYS A 338 26.22 30.18 6.33
N PRO A 339 26.83 30.53 5.18
CA PRO A 339 26.30 31.58 4.30
C PRO A 339 24.97 31.21 3.63
N LYS A 340 24.64 29.91 3.54
CA LYS A 340 23.41 29.40 2.91
C LYS A 340 22.26 29.28 3.92
N CYS A 341 22.36 28.41 4.94
CA CYS A 341 21.28 28.18 5.92
C CYS A 341 21.31 29.09 7.15
N LYS A 342 22.31 29.96 7.29
CA LYS A 342 22.50 30.87 8.45
C LYS A 342 22.64 30.16 9.82
N HIS A 343 22.87 28.84 9.84
CA HIS A 343 23.17 28.11 11.06
C HIS A 343 24.53 28.50 11.63
N VAL A 344 24.62 28.54 12.96
CA VAL A 344 25.79 29.00 13.69
C VAL A 344 26.52 27.81 14.29
N PHE A 345 27.74 27.59 13.84
CA PHE A 345 28.61 26.50 14.30
C PHE A 345 29.77 27.05 15.12
N LYS A 346 30.35 26.20 15.98
CA LYS A 346 31.64 26.51 16.62
C LYS A 346 32.77 26.29 15.61
N LYS A 347 33.73 27.22 15.57
CA LYS A 347 34.92 27.12 14.73
C LYS A 347 35.69 25.85 15.09
N GLY A 348 35.93 25.03 14.07
CA GLY A 348 36.64 23.77 14.24
C GLY A 348 35.79 22.61 14.78
N SER A 349 34.47 22.77 14.95
CA SER A 349 33.61 21.65 15.37
C SER A 349 33.54 20.58 14.28
N PRO A 350 33.38 19.29 14.64
CA PRO A 350 33.17 18.23 13.66
C PRO A 350 31.89 18.46 12.84
N GLU A 351 30.85 19.01 13.47
CA GLU A 351 29.57 19.38 12.82
C GLU A 351 29.80 20.37 11.67
N TRP A 352 30.62 21.40 11.85
CA TRP A 352 30.91 22.37 10.78
C TRP A 352 31.67 21.75 9.60
N HIS A 353 32.57 20.81 9.87
CA HIS A 353 33.30 20.12 8.80
C HIS A 353 32.43 19.10 8.07
N ALA A 354 31.45 18.52 8.76
CA ALA A 354 30.50 17.58 8.20
C ALA A 354 29.25 18.25 7.59
N HIS A 355 29.07 19.56 7.82
CA HIS A 355 27.97 20.34 7.32
C HIS A 355 27.94 20.34 5.79
N TRP A 356 26.79 20.01 5.23
CA TRP A 356 26.59 19.85 3.80
C TRP A 356 25.31 20.55 3.34
N HIS A 357 25.31 20.91 2.07
CA HIS A 357 24.15 21.41 1.35
C HIS A 357 23.99 20.62 0.07
N CYS A 358 22.75 20.33 -0.30
CA CYS A 358 22.47 19.80 -1.61
C CYS A 358 22.75 20.87 -2.70
N GLU A 359 23.06 20.40 -3.90
CA GLU A 359 23.24 21.24 -5.08
C GLU A 359 21.92 21.43 -5.86
N TYR A 360 20.96 20.52 -5.67
CA TYR A 360 19.71 20.45 -6.43
C TYR A 360 18.48 20.92 -5.64
N ASP A 361 18.54 20.88 -4.30
CA ASP A 361 17.45 21.36 -3.45
C ASP A 361 17.97 22.15 -2.22
N ASP A 362 17.04 22.65 -1.41
CA ASP A 362 17.34 23.46 -0.22
C ASP A 362 17.74 22.62 1.00
N ALA A 363 17.94 21.30 0.86
CA ALA A 363 18.30 20.45 1.97
C ALA A 363 19.73 20.70 2.45
N PHE A 364 19.90 20.56 3.76
CA PHE A 364 21.18 20.65 4.44
C PHE A 364 21.18 19.72 5.65
N GLY A 365 22.36 19.40 6.14
CA GLY A 365 22.54 18.60 7.34
C GLY A 365 23.96 18.68 7.86
N ASP A 366 24.20 18.09 9.02
CA ASP A 366 25.46 18.25 9.76
C ASP A 366 26.24 16.94 9.93
N SER A 367 25.81 15.88 9.23
CA SER A 367 26.42 14.55 9.30
C SER A 367 26.63 13.94 7.91
N PRO A 368 27.73 13.19 7.66
CA PRO A 368 27.90 12.49 6.39
C PRO A 368 26.84 11.42 6.14
N ALA A 369 26.31 10.83 7.23
CA ALA A 369 25.24 9.85 7.17
C ALA A 369 23.90 10.47 6.72
N SER A 370 23.55 11.67 7.22
CA SER A 370 22.37 12.40 6.72
C SER A 370 22.51 12.79 5.25
N LYS A 371 23.73 13.14 4.79
CA LYS A 371 24.00 13.38 3.37
C LYS A 371 23.75 12.14 2.53
N ALA A 372 24.36 11.01 2.91
CA ALA A 372 24.20 9.75 2.19
C ALA A 372 22.73 9.30 2.11
N LYS A 373 21.99 9.48 3.21
CA LYS A 373 20.53 9.25 3.25
C LYS A 373 19.78 10.17 2.29
N HIS A 374 20.08 11.47 2.30
CA HIS A 374 19.47 12.44 1.39
C HIS A 374 19.73 12.08 -0.08
N ASP A 375 20.98 11.79 -0.44
CA ASP A 375 21.37 11.40 -1.80
C ASP A 375 20.67 10.09 -2.22
N ASN A 376 20.51 9.13 -1.30
CA ASN A 376 19.76 7.90 -1.55
C ASN A 376 18.27 8.18 -1.85
N ILE A 377 17.63 9.04 -1.05
CA ILE A 377 16.18 9.27 -1.15
C ILE A 377 15.83 10.22 -2.30
N ARG A 378 16.65 11.24 -2.56
CA ARG A 378 16.35 12.34 -3.50
C ARG A 378 17.10 12.25 -4.83
N HIS A 379 18.23 11.53 -4.89
CA HIS A 379 19.12 11.52 -6.06
C HIS A 379 19.50 10.12 -6.52
N SER A 380 18.74 9.09 -6.14
CA SER A 380 18.91 7.73 -6.64
C SER A 380 17.71 7.31 -7.48
N GLU A 381 17.99 6.93 -8.73
CA GLU A 381 16.96 6.37 -9.61
C GLU A 381 16.47 5.03 -9.08
N CYS A 382 15.15 4.85 -9.07
CA CYS A 382 14.49 3.69 -8.52
C CYS A 382 13.47 3.13 -9.53
N GLN A 383 13.58 1.84 -9.84
CA GLN A 383 12.60 1.16 -10.68
C GLN A 383 11.39 0.71 -9.87
N CYS A 384 10.19 0.94 -10.38
CA CYS A 384 8.97 0.44 -9.75
C CYS A 384 8.93 -1.09 -9.83
N PRO A 385 8.67 -1.82 -8.73
CA PRO A 385 8.61 -3.28 -8.76
C PRO A 385 7.32 -3.82 -9.38
N ALA A 386 6.32 -2.95 -9.61
CA ALA A 386 4.99 -3.34 -10.07
C ALA A 386 4.68 -2.91 -11.52
N CYS A 387 5.54 -2.11 -12.16
CA CYS A 387 5.39 -1.67 -13.55
C CYS A 387 6.72 -1.16 -14.10
N ASP A 388 6.77 -0.85 -15.40
CA ASP A 388 7.99 -0.46 -16.10
C ASP A 388 8.43 1.00 -15.85
N PHE A 389 7.83 1.69 -14.88
CA PHE A 389 8.18 3.08 -14.55
C PHE A 389 9.49 3.16 -13.75
N THR A 390 10.40 4.02 -14.19
CA THR A 390 11.63 4.38 -13.46
C THR A 390 11.49 5.80 -12.93
N ALA A 391 11.55 5.95 -11.61
CA ALA A 391 11.51 7.25 -10.95
C ALA A 391 12.93 7.79 -10.73
N PRO A 392 13.16 9.11 -10.81
CA PRO A 392 14.47 9.71 -10.56
C PRO A 392 14.82 9.80 -9.06
N SER A 393 13.84 9.59 -8.18
CA SER A 393 14.03 9.58 -6.72
C SER A 393 13.06 8.63 -6.03
N LEU A 394 13.36 8.25 -4.78
CA LEU A 394 12.48 7.42 -3.95
C LEU A 394 11.15 8.12 -3.65
N VAL A 395 11.17 9.45 -3.48
CA VAL A 395 9.97 10.26 -3.23
C VAL A 395 9.05 10.25 -4.44
N GLU A 396 9.60 10.39 -5.66
CA GLU A 396 8.81 10.29 -6.89
C GLU A 396 8.29 8.88 -7.14
N LEU A 397 9.03 7.85 -6.75
CA LEU A 397 8.54 6.47 -6.78
C LEU A 397 7.34 6.30 -5.84
N ALA A 398 7.40 6.84 -4.62
CA ALA A 398 6.31 6.81 -3.66
C ALA A 398 5.06 7.54 -4.18
N LEU A 399 5.25 8.71 -4.80
CA LEU A 399 4.16 9.45 -5.45
C LEU A 399 3.53 8.62 -6.57
N HIS A 400 4.33 8.00 -7.44
CA HIS A 400 3.83 7.13 -8.49
C HIS A 400 3.02 5.95 -7.92
N ARG A 401 3.57 5.26 -6.90
CA ARG A 401 2.97 4.08 -6.26
C ARG A 401 1.66 4.38 -5.52
N THR A 402 1.48 5.61 -5.03
CA THR A 402 0.27 6.04 -4.34
C THR A 402 -0.71 6.83 -5.22
N SER A 403 -0.37 7.11 -6.48
CA SER A 403 -1.25 7.83 -7.40
C SER A 403 -1.72 6.95 -8.56
N VAL A 404 -0.85 6.67 -9.52
CA VAL A 404 -1.20 6.14 -10.85
C VAL A 404 -0.68 4.73 -11.10
N CYS A 405 0.12 4.16 -10.19
CA CYS A 405 0.72 2.85 -10.39
C CYS A 405 -0.34 1.75 -10.60
N PRO A 406 -0.18 0.85 -11.60
CA PRO A 406 -1.10 -0.26 -11.83
C PRO A 406 -1.14 -1.24 -10.66
N GLY A 407 -0.01 -1.37 -9.95
CA GLY A 407 0.12 -2.23 -8.77
C GLY A 407 -0.47 -1.65 -7.49
N LYS A 408 -0.96 -0.41 -7.51
CA LYS A 408 -1.54 0.26 -6.35
C LYS A 408 -2.77 -0.49 -5.85
N LEU A 409 -2.83 -0.81 -4.56
CA LEU A 409 -3.95 -1.56 -3.98
C LEU A 409 -5.15 -0.67 -3.67
N ILE A 410 -6.31 -1.07 -4.21
CA ILE A 410 -7.62 -0.45 -4.02
C ILE A 410 -8.61 -1.49 -3.46
N LEU A 411 -9.68 -1.03 -2.81
CA LEU A 411 -10.86 -1.83 -2.49
C LEU A 411 -11.91 -1.61 -3.57
N CYS A 412 -12.07 -2.60 -4.45
CA CYS A 412 -13.03 -2.48 -5.56
C CYS A 412 -14.47 -2.46 -5.03
N GLN A 413 -15.26 -1.48 -5.47
CA GLN A 413 -16.66 -1.34 -5.04
C GLN A 413 -17.60 -2.42 -5.60
N PHE A 414 -17.17 -3.22 -6.59
CA PHE A 414 -18.00 -4.23 -7.25
C PHE A 414 -17.70 -5.65 -6.78
N CYS A 415 -16.42 -6.01 -6.60
CA CYS A 415 -16.04 -7.31 -6.03
C CYS A 415 -15.78 -7.28 -4.52
N HIS A 416 -15.67 -6.10 -3.91
CA HIS A 416 -15.40 -5.90 -2.47
C HIS A 416 -14.09 -6.54 -1.98
N LEU A 417 -13.11 -6.72 -2.88
CA LEU A 417 -11.79 -7.26 -2.58
C LEU A 417 -10.70 -6.18 -2.71
N GLU A 418 -9.61 -6.38 -1.97
CA GLU A 418 -8.39 -5.60 -2.14
C GLU A 418 -7.59 -6.12 -3.34
N VAL A 419 -7.44 -5.27 -4.35
CA VAL A 419 -6.97 -5.64 -5.68
C VAL A 419 -6.06 -4.54 -6.25
N PRO A 420 -5.13 -4.87 -7.17
CA PRO A 420 -4.39 -3.85 -7.90
C PRO A 420 -5.33 -2.98 -8.74
N GLN A 421 -4.96 -1.71 -8.90
CA GLN A 421 -5.70 -0.74 -9.72
C GLN A 421 -5.78 -1.13 -11.20
N GLU A 422 -4.73 -1.79 -11.69
CA GLU A 422 -4.52 -2.21 -13.08
C GLU A 422 -4.52 -1.04 -14.08
N GLY A 423 -4.37 -1.36 -15.37
CA GLY A 423 -4.37 -0.39 -16.47
C GLY A 423 -3.01 0.21 -16.81
N ASP A 424 -2.97 1.02 -17.87
CA ASP A 424 -1.79 1.78 -18.29
C ASP A 424 -1.87 3.20 -17.70
N PRO A 425 -0.93 3.60 -16.81
CA PRO A 425 -0.88 4.95 -16.24
C PRO A 425 -0.61 6.02 -17.29
N LEU A 426 0.12 5.69 -18.36
CA LEU A 426 0.55 6.62 -19.39
C LEU A 426 -0.54 6.84 -20.45
N ASN A 427 -1.39 5.83 -20.67
CA ASN A 427 -2.52 5.90 -21.61
C ASN A 427 -3.82 5.38 -20.97
N PRO A 428 -4.40 6.12 -20.01
CA PRO A 428 -5.68 5.73 -19.42
C PRO A 428 -6.80 5.78 -20.46
N SER A 429 -7.73 4.82 -20.38
CA SER A 429 -8.88 4.79 -21.28
C SER A 429 -9.79 6.01 -21.07
N ALA A 430 -10.46 6.47 -22.11
CA ALA A 430 -11.42 7.58 -22.00
C ALA A 430 -12.55 7.28 -20.99
N GLU A 431 -12.96 6.02 -20.88
CA GLU A 431 -13.96 5.59 -19.88
C GLU A 431 -13.44 5.74 -18.44
N THR A 432 -12.16 5.43 -18.19
CA THR A 432 -11.51 5.59 -16.88
C THR A 432 -11.53 7.04 -16.44
N ILE A 433 -11.19 7.96 -17.35
CA ILE A 433 -11.14 9.40 -17.06
C ILE A 433 -12.54 9.95 -16.77
N LEU A 434 -13.54 9.59 -17.59
CA LEU A 434 -14.89 10.15 -17.49
C LEU A 434 -15.68 9.58 -16.31
N SER A 435 -15.53 8.29 -16.02
CA SER A 435 -16.25 7.62 -14.93
C SER A 435 -15.59 7.81 -13.57
N GLY A 436 -14.30 8.17 -13.55
CA GLY A 436 -13.47 8.18 -12.35
C GLY A 436 -13.15 6.79 -11.81
N LEU A 437 -13.65 5.71 -12.41
CA LEU A 437 -13.39 4.33 -11.99
C LEU A 437 -11.97 3.91 -12.38
N THR A 438 -11.37 3.04 -11.57
CA THR A 438 -10.09 2.42 -11.93
C THR A 438 -10.26 1.41 -13.07
N ALA A 439 -9.15 0.98 -13.68
CA ALA A 439 -9.21 0.00 -14.78
C ALA A 439 -9.83 -1.32 -14.30
N HIS A 440 -9.44 -1.78 -13.11
CA HIS A 440 -10.04 -2.94 -12.47
C HIS A 440 -11.55 -2.74 -12.22
N GLU A 441 -11.95 -1.61 -11.63
CA GLU A 441 -13.37 -1.31 -11.38
C GLU A 441 -14.21 -1.23 -12.66
N LEU A 442 -13.64 -0.77 -13.78
CA LEU A 442 -14.33 -0.77 -15.06
C LEU A 442 -14.59 -2.18 -15.59
N ALA A 443 -13.59 -3.06 -15.48
CA ALA A 443 -13.71 -4.45 -15.90
C ALA A 443 -14.74 -5.18 -15.04
N ASP A 444 -14.65 -5.04 -13.72
CA ASP A 444 -15.61 -5.64 -12.78
C ASP A 444 -17.01 -5.05 -12.92
N GLY A 445 -17.11 -3.73 -13.07
CA GLY A 445 -18.38 -3.02 -13.24
C GLY A 445 -19.10 -3.31 -14.56
N ALA A 446 -18.40 -3.86 -15.56
CA ALA A 446 -18.98 -4.31 -16.83
C ALA A 446 -19.79 -5.61 -16.69
N ARG A 447 -19.60 -6.36 -15.60
CA ARG A 447 -20.41 -7.53 -15.28
C ARG A 447 -21.87 -7.13 -15.07
N THR A 448 -22.78 -8.05 -15.37
CA THR A 448 -24.22 -7.77 -15.32
C THR A 448 -24.90 -8.42 -14.13
N THR A 449 -25.90 -7.74 -13.58
CA THR A 449 -26.81 -8.21 -12.54
C THR A 449 -28.26 -7.94 -12.95
N ASP A 450 -29.20 -8.68 -12.37
CA ASP A 450 -30.63 -8.50 -12.62
C ASP A 450 -31.22 -7.39 -11.74
N CYS A 451 -32.05 -6.54 -12.34
CA CYS A 451 -32.78 -5.52 -11.60
C CYS A 451 -33.95 -6.16 -10.83
N HIS A 452 -33.97 -6.03 -9.51
CA HIS A 452 -35.06 -6.55 -8.66
C HIS A 452 -36.46 -5.96 -8.95
N LEU A 453 -36.56 -4.81 -9.64
CA LEU A 453 -37.85 -4.17 -9.96
C LEU A 453 -38.43 -4.58 -11.30
N CYS A 454 -37.59 -4.86 -12.31
CA CYS A 454 -38.04 -5.13 -13.67
C CYS A 454 -37.40 -6.37 -14.31
N SER A 455 -36.52 -7.07 -13.59
CA SER A 455 -35.77 -8.25 -14.01
C SER A 455 -34.94 -8.07 -15.29
N LYS A 456 -34.68 -6.81 -15.70
CA LYS A 456 -33.77 -6.52 -16.80
C LYS A 456 -32.33 -6.76 -16.35
N ILE A 457 -31.54 -7.30 -17.27
CA ILE A 457 -30.09 -7.48 -17.10
C ILE A 457 -29.42 -6.12 -17.32
N VAL A 458 -28.70 -5.63 -16.32
CA VAL A 458 -28.04 -4.32 -16.31
C VAL A 458 -26.59 -4.50 -15.87
N ARG A 459 -25.66 -3.72 -16.40
CA ARG A 459 -24.26 -3.72 -15.91
C ARG A 459 -24.21 -3.15 -14.50
N MET A 460 -23.35 -3.69 -13.64
CA MET A 460 -23.24 -3.25 -12.25
C MET A 460 -22.93 -1.75 -12.15
N ARG A 461 -22.04 -1.24 -13.01
CA ARG A 461 -21.71 0.20 -13.07
C ARG A 461 -22.89 1.09 -13.48
N ASP A 462 -23.83 0.56 -14.26
CA ASP A 462 -24.99 1.29 -14.76
C ASP A 462 -26.22 1.15 -13.85
N MET A 463 -26.15 0.31 -12.80
CA MET A 463 -27.27 0.01 -11.92
C MET A 463 -27.80 1.27 -11.22
N THR A 464 -26.91 2.17 -10.79
CA THR A 464 -27.29 3.42 -10.13
C THR A 464 -28.08 4.34 -11.08
N ALA A 465 -27.66 4.43 -12.34
CA ALA A 465 -28.38 5.19 -13.36
C ALA A 465 -29.72 4.52 -13.71
N HIS A 466 -29.75 3.18 -13.78
CA HIS A 466 -30.97 2.41 -14.01
C HIS A 466 -32.00 2.59 -12.88
N MET A 467 -31.57 2.60 -11.62
CA MET A 467 -32.45 2.84 -10.47
C MET A 467 -33.02 4.27 -10.48
N LYS A 468 -32.22 5.27 -10.85
CA LYS A 468 -32.72 6.64 -11.05
C LYS A 468 -33.80 6.72 -12.13
N HIS A 469 -33.70 5.94 -13.21
CA HIS A 469 -34.77 5.87 -14.21
C HIS A 469 -36.06 5.30 -13.61
N HIS A 470 -35.98 4.28 -12.75
CA HIS A 470 -37.15 3.79 -12.04
C HIS A 470 -37.78 4.83 -11.11
N GLU A 471 -36.97 5.66 -10.45
CA GLU A 471 -37.48 6.77 -9.63
C GLU A 471 -38.20 7.83 -10.48
N LEU A 472 -37.64 8.22 -11.61
CA LEU A 472 -38.27 9.16 -12.55
C LEU A 472 -39.58 8.61 -13.13
N ASP A 473 -39.60 7.32 -13.46
CA ASP A 473 -40.81 6.62 -13.91
C ASP A 473 -41.88 6.55 -12.80
N LYS A 474 -41.49 6.47 -11.53
CA LYS A 474 -42.45 6.53 -10.41
C LYS A 474 -43.07 7.92 -10.28
N VAL A 475 -42.28 8.97 -10.43
CA VAL A 475 -42.76 10.37 -10.32
C VAL A 475 -43.71 10.74 -11.46
N SER A 476 -43.48 10.19 -12.66
CA SER A 476 -44.34 10.43 -13.82
C SER A 476 -45.64 9.61 -13.82
N ARG A 477 -45.78 8.60 -12.95
CA ARG A 477 -47.03 7.83 -12.83
C ARG A 477 -48.12 8.67 -12.15
N PRO A 478 -49.37 8.60 -12.64
CA PRO A 478 -50.49 9.23 -11.96
C PRO A 478 -50.65 8.65 -10.56
N LYS A 479 -50.98 9.50 -9.58
CA LYS A 479 -51.24 9.06 -8.21
C LYS A 479 -52.41 8.05 -8.24
N PRO A 480 -52.30 6.93 -7.50
CA PRO A 480 -53.40 5.96 -7.44
C PRO A 480 -54.67 6.62 -6.90
N ASP A 481 -55.82 6.19 -7.40
CA ASP A 481 -57.10 6.67 -6.93
C ASP A 481 -57.25 6.36 -5.43
N ILE A 482 -57.65 7.37 -4.67
CA ILE A 482 -57.85 7.23 -3.22
C ILE A 482 -59.02 6.29 -2.99
N CYS A 483 -58.81 5.26 -2.16
CA CYS A 483 -59.86 4.33 -1.79
C CYS A 483 -61.01 5.08 -1.11
N ARG A 484 -62.24 4.88 -1.58
CA ARG A 484 -63.44 5.52 -1.02
C ARG A 484 -64.05 4.74 0.15
N ASN A 485 -63.44 3.62 0.54
CA ASN A 485 -63.88 2.83 1.68
C ASN A 485 -63.51 3.57 2.97
N ALA A 486 -64.47 3.79 3.87
CA ALA A 486 -64.22 4.49 5.13
C ALA A 486 -63.24 3.75 6.07
N ASN A 487 -62.96 2.47 5.81
CA ASN A 487 -62.04 1.63 6.58
C ASN A 487 -60.65 1.45 5.93
N CYS A 488 -60.41 1.99 4.72
CA CYS A 488 -59.16 1.89 3.97
C CYS A 488 -58.55 3.28 3.80
#